data_AF-A0A1F8SDJ4-F1
#
_entry.id   AF-A0A1F8SDJ4-F1
#
_cell.length_a   1.000
_cell.length_b   1.000
_cell.length_c   1.000
_cell.angle_alpha   90.00
_cell.angle_beta   90.00
_cell.angle_gamma   90.00
#
_symmetry.space_group_name_H-M   'P 1'
#
loop_
_entity.id
_entity.type
_entity.pdbx_description
1 polymer ?
#
loop_
_entity_poly.entity_id
_entity_poly.type
_entity_poly.pdbx_seq_one_letter_code
_entity_poly.pdbx_strand_id
1 'polypeptide(L)'
;MAGYFPFLLVAHIILAVSLVLPSILLPFALRTRRAATESDSRVVRALLYAQTHGTIAIGLGLALTGLGLVAALGSSMLQQPWLLLALTIYFINLAIAFFIQRPNLRRLVGIRAAADDQTWLERAKRQRYVSYLMAGLVGTIGFLMSSKPVLW
;
A
#
# COMPACT_ATOMS: atom_id res chain seq x y z
N MET A 1 8.10 -22.02 -19.17
CA MET A 1 7.62 -20.85 -18.39
C MET A 1 8.51 -20.48 -17.19
N ALA A 2 9.47 -21.31 -16.76
CA ALA A 2 10.25 -21.09 -15.53
C ALA A 2 11.23 -19.89 -15.54
N GLY A 3 11.70 -19.42 -16.71
CA GLY A 3 12.73 -18.37 -16.78
C GLY A 3 12.26 -16.95 -16.42
N TYR A 4 10.96 -16.66 -16.55
CA TYR A 4 10.41 -15.31 -16.33
C TYR A 4 9.93 -15.05 -14.91
N PHE A 5 9.80 -16.10 -14.09
CA PHE A 5 9.31 -16.02 -12.72
C PHE A 5 10.05 -14.97 -11.85
N PRO A 6 11.39 -14.93 -11.79
CA PRO A 6 12.08 -13.94 -10.96
C PRO A 6 11.82 -12.50 -11.42
N PHE A 7 11.75 -12.27 -12.73
CA PHE A 7 11.44 -10.95 -13.28
C PHE A 7 10.01 -10.51 -12.96
N LEU A 8 9.06 -11.43 -13.09
CA LEU A 8 7.66 -11.18 -12.74
C LEU A 8 7.50 -10.86 -11.25
N LEU A 9 8.20 -11.61 -10.39
CA LEU A 9 8.21 -11.40 -8.95
C LEU A 9 8.80 -10.03 -8.59
N VAL A 10 9.97 -9.70 -9.14
CA VAL A 10 10.61 -8.39 -8.90
C VAL A 10 9.71 -7.25 -9.37
N ALA A 11 9.11 -7.37 -10.57
CA ALA A 11 8.16 -6.37 -11.07
C ALA A 11 6.96 -6.22 -10.11
N HIS A 12 6.37 -7.33 -9.65
CA HIS A 12 5.27 -7.31 -8.70
C HIS A 12 5.65 -6.61 -7.38
N ILE A 13 6.82 -6.93 -6.83
CA ILE A 13 7.32 -6.32 -5.58
C ILE A 13 7.51 -4.81 -5.76
N ILE A 14 8.13 -4.37 -6.86
CA ILE A 14 8.34 -2.94 -7.14
C ILE A 14 7.00 -2.22 -7.24
N LEU A 15 6.02 -2.80 -7.94
CA LEU A 15 4.68 -2.22 -8.07
C LEU A 15 3.95 -2.16 -6.71
N ALA A 16 4.05 -3.22 -5.91
CA ALA A 16 3.43 -3.31 -4.59
C ALA A 16 4.02 -2.27 -3.64
N VAL A 17 5.36 -2.17 -3.57
CA VAL A 17 6.05 -1.17 -2.75
C VAL A 17 5.72 0.24 -3.21
N SER A 18 5.72 0.49 -4.53
CA SER A 18 5.35 1.81 -5.09
C SER A 18 3.92 2.21 -4.73
N LEU A 19 3.01 1.25 -4.57
CA LEU A 19 1.63 1.54 -4.17
C LEU A 19 1.44 1.68 -2.66
N VAL A 20 2.05 0.80 -1.88
CA VAL A 20 1.80 0.67 -0.44
C VAL A 20 2.64 1.68 0.36
N LEU A 21 3.91 1.86 -0.02
CA LEU A 21 4.85 2.68 0.75
C LEU A 21 4.40 4.14 0.88
N PRO A 22 3.98 4.85 -0.20
CA PRO A 22 3.48 6.21 -0.05
C PRO A 22 2.21 6.27 0.77
N SER A 23 1.31 5.31 0.57
CA SER A 23 0.04 5.23 1.30
C SER A 23 0.24 5.15 2.80
N ILE A 24 1.23 4.36 3.26
CA ILE A 24 1.55 4.19 4.69
C ILE A 24 2.34 5.38 5.23
N LEU A 25 3.39 5.83 4.54
CA LEU A 25 4.34 6.82 5.08
C LEU A 25 3.82 8.26 5.05
N LEU A 26 3.02 8.62 4.05
CA LEU A 26 2.59 10.00 3.81
C LEU A 26 1.73 10.55 4.96
N PRO A 27 0.80 9.79 5.58
CA PRO A 27 0.07 10.20 6.79
C PRO A 27 0.96 10.47 8.02
N PHE A 28 2.10 9.80 8.14
CA PHE A 28 3.09 10.07 9.17
C PHE A 28 3.94 11.29 8.84
N ALA A 29 4.36 11.43 7.59
CA ALA A 29 5.16 12.58 7.14
C ALA A 29 4.36 13.91 7.23
N LEU A 30 3.05 13.86 6.99
CA LEU A 30 2.15 15.01 7.15
C LEU A 30 1.75 15.28 8.60
N ARG A 31 2.08 14.40 9.57
CA ARG A 31 1.77 14.62 10.99
C ARG A 31 2.37 15.92 11.54
N THR A 32 3.51 16.32 11.01
CA THR A 32 4.29 17.46 11.49
C THR A 32 4.12 18.71 10.62
N ARG A 33 3.41 18.65 9.49
CA ARG A 33 3.31 19.76 8.53
C ARG A 33 1.88 19.97 8.02
N ARG A 34 1.32 21.16 8.28
CA ARG A 34 -0.05 21.59 7.92
C ARG A 34 -0.30 21.77 6.42
N ALA A 35 0.73 22.05 5.63
CA ALA A 35 0.60 22.29 4.19
C ALA A 35 1.45 21.30 3.39
N ALA A 36 0.81 20.26 2.84
CA ALA A 36 1.48 19.28 1.98
C ALA A 36 2.11 19.95 0.73
N THR A 37 1.49 21.02 0.24
CA THR A 37 1.92 21.78 -0.96
C THR A 37 3.09 22.74 -0.69
N GLU A 38 3.33 23.13 0.56
CA GLU A 38 4.42 24.05 0.94
C GLU A 38 5.58 23.33 1.64
N SER A 39 5.56 21.98 1.65
CA SER A 39 6.62 21.20 2.28
C SER A 39 7.93 21.32 1.48
N ASP A 40 8.96 21.84 2.15
CA ASP A 40 10.35 21.90 1.65
C ASP A 40 11.05 20.54 1.62
N SER A 41 10.43 19.49 2.18
CA SER A 41 11.02 18.16 2.22
C SER A 41 10.92 17.44 0.87
N ARG A 42 12.07 17.10 0.29
CA ARG A 42 12.19 16.30 -0.94
C ARG A 42 11.47 14.95 -0.84
N VAL A 43 11.48 14.33 0.35
CA VAL A 43 10.79 13.04 0.60
C VAL A 43 9.28 13.21 0.50
N VAL A 44 8.71 14.24 1.12
CA VAL A 44 7.26 14.49 1.05
C VAL A 44 6.82 14.77 -0.38
N ARG A 45 7.61 15.53 -1.15
CA ARG A 45 7.33 15.78 -2.58
C ARG A 45 7.38 14.50 -3.41
N ALA A 46 8.38 13.64 -3.18
CA ALA A 46 8.47 12.35 -3.87
C ALA A 46 7.28 11.43 -3.55
N LEU A 47 6.88 11.37 -2.26
CA LEU A 47 5.70 10.60 -1.84
C LEU A 47 4.41 11.15 -2.46
N LEU A 48 4.23 12.47 -2.49
CA LEU A 48 3.09 13.13 -3.12
C LEU A 48 3.06 12.90 -4.64
N TYR A 49 4.21 12.95 -5.30
CA TYR A 49 4.34 12.66 -6.73
C TYR A 49 3.93 11.20 -7.04
N ALA A 50 4.47 10.23 -6.28
CA ALA A 50 4.10 8.83 -6.40
C ALA A 50 2.61 8.58 -6.14
N GLN A 51 2.02 9.32 -5.19
CA GLN A 51 0.58 9.24 -4.87
C GLN A 51 -0.32 9.80 -5.99
N THR A 52 0.12 10.86 -6.67
CA THR A 52 -0.67 11.59 -7.67
C THR A 52 -0.58 11.00 -9.07
N HIS A 53 0.61 10.58 -9.53
CA HIS A 53 0.84 10.20 -10.93
C HIS A 53 0.68 8.71 -11.24
N GLY A 54 0.79 7.83 -10.23
CA GLY A 54 1.01 6.40 -10.48
C GLY A 54 -0.11 5.47 -10.01
N THR A 55 -1.40 5.72 -10.28
CA THR A 55 -2.45 4.91 -9.61
C THR A 55 -3.09 3.84 -10.47
N ILE A 56 -3.55 4.17 -11.68
CA ILE A 56 -4.31 3.19 -12.47
C ILE A 56 -3.35 2.23 -13.17
N ALA A 57 -2.32 2.73 -13.85
CA ALA A 57 -1.33 1.88 -14.53
C ALA A 57 -0.57 0.97 -13.55
N ILE A 58 -0.15 1.50 -12.39
CA ILE A 58 0.55 0.71 -11.37
C ILE A 58 -0.42 -0.30 -10.72
N GLY A 59 -1.67 0.09 -10.43
CA GLY A 59 -2.68 -0.83 -9.91
C GLY A 59 -3.03 -1.96 -10.88
N LEU A 60 -3.19 -1.64 -12.17
CA LEU A 60 -3.43 -2.62 -13.22
C LEU A 60 -2.21 -3.54 -13.41
N GLY A 61 -1.01 -2.98 -13.47
CA GLY A 61 0.23 -3.76 -13.52
C GLY A 61 0.38 -4.68 -12.32
N LEU A 62 0.02 -4.22 -11.12
CA LEU A 62 0.07 -5.04 -9.91
C LEU A 62 -0.93 -6.21 -9.98
N ALA A 63 -2.15 -5.95 -10.45
CA ALA A 63 -3.16 -6.99 -10.63
C ALA A 63 -2.72 -8.04 -11.67
N LEU A 64 -2.22 -7.59 -12.83
CA LEU A 64 -1.74 -8.47 -13.89
C LEU A 64 -0.54 -9.31 -13.45
N THR A 65 0.44 -8.70 -12.79
CA THR A 65 1.62 -9.43 -12.27
C THR A 65 1.25 -10.38 -11.14
N GLY A 66 0.28 -10.02 -10.29
CA GLY A 66 -0.23 -10.89 -9.23
C GLY A 66 -0.96 -12.12 -9.79
N LEU A 67 -1.83 -11.93 -10.79
CA LEU A 67 -2.48 -13.04 -11.50
C LEU A 67 -1.45 -13.92 -12.20
N GLY A 68 -0.44 -13.33 -12.83
CA GLY A 68 0.66 -14.07 -13.44
C GLY A 68 1.44 -14.91 -12.44
N LEU A 69 1.71 -14.39 -11.24
CA LEU A 69 2.36 -15.14 -10.16
C LEU A 69 1.47 -16.29 -9.68
N VAL A 70 0.18 -16.04 -9.42
CA VAL A 70 -0.77 -17.11 -9.04
C VAL A 70 -0.83 -18.20 -10.10
N ALA A 71 -0.91 -17.84 -11.37
CA ALA A 71 -0.89 -18.80 -12.48
C ALA A 71 0.44 -19.59 -12.55
N ALA A 72 1.57 -18.94 -12.28
CA ALA A 72 2.89 -19.59 -12.27
C ALA A 72 3.11 -20.53 -11.09
N LEU A 73 2.59 -20.20 -9.89
CA LEU A 73 2.64 -21.07 -8.71
C LEU A 73 1.63 -22.23 -8.80
N GLY A 74 0.52 -22.04 -9.51
CA GLY A 74 -0.50 -23.06 -9.73
C GLY A 74 -1.15 -23.55 -8.44
N SER A 75 -1.62 -24.80 -8.43
CA SER A 75 -2.36 -25.40 -7.30
C SER A 75 -1.49 -25.68 -6.07
N SER A 76 -0.16 -25.71 -6.21
CA SER A 76 0.76 -25.93 -5.07
C SER A 76 0.64 -24.84 -4.00
N MET A 77 0.20 -23.63 -4.37
CA MET A 77 -0.04 -22.56 -3.39
C MET A 77 -1.19 -22.88 -2.42
N LEU A 78 -2.16 -23.69 -2.86
CA LEU A 78 -3.32 -24.07 -2.06
C LEU A 78 -2.95 -25.01 -0.91
N GLN A 79 -1.80 -25.68 -1.02
CA GLN A 79 -1.28 -26.58 0.01
C GLN A 79 -0.55 -25.83 1.13
N GLN A 80 -0.35 -24.51 0.99
CA GLN A 80 0.36 -23.67 1.96
C GLN A 80 -0.65 -22.76 2.67
N PRO A 81 -1.22 -23.18 3.81
CA PRO A 81 -2.29 -22.43 4.48
C PRO A 81 -1.84 -21.04 4.96
N TRP A 82 -0.58 -20.90 5.42
CA TRP A 82 -0.01 -19.60 5.77
C TRP A 82 0.10 -18.66 4.57
N LEU A 83 0.36 -19.21 3.37
CA LEU A 83 0.46 -18.44 2.14
C LEU A 83 -0.93 -17.95 1.70
N LEU A 84 -1.96 -18.79 1.80
CA LEU A 84 -3.33 -18.39 1.52
C LEU A 84 -3.80 -17.29 2.47
N LEU A 85 -3.50 -17.43 3.76
CA LEU A 85 -3.84 -16.41 4.75
C LEU A 85 -3.11 -15.09 4.46
N ALA A 86 -1.81 -15.15 4.19
CA ALA A 86 -1.03 -13.96 3.83
C ALA A 86 -1.52 -13.30 2.53
N LEU A 87 -1.89 -14.10 1.53
CA LEU A 87 -2.44 -13.60 0.26
C LEU A 87 -3.79 -12.90 0.51
N THR A 88 -4.64 -13.48 1.35
CA THR A 88 -5.93 -12.88 1.74
C THR A 88 -5.72 -11.55 2.46
N ILE A 89 -4.82 -11.51 3.45
CA ILE A 89 -4.47 -10.27 4.16
C ILE A 89 -3.89 -9.24 3.18
N TYR A 90 -3.06 -9.67 2.24
CA TYR A 90 -2.49 -8.80 1.20
C TYR A 90 -3.56 -8.20 0.31
N PHE A 91 -4.52 -8.99 -0.18
CA PHE A 91 -5.64 -8.50 -0.99
C PHE A 91 -6.50 -7.50 -0.22
N ILE A 92 -6.82 -7.78 1.04
CA ILE A 92 -7.57 -6.85 1.91
C ILE A 92 -6.78 -5.54 2.08
N ASN A 93 -5.48 -5.63 2.38
CA ASN A 93 -4.64 -4.47 2.58
C ASN A 93 -4.52 -3.63 1.30
N LEU A 94 -4.42 -4.27 0.13
CA LEU A 94 -4.40 -3.60 -1.16
C LEU A 94 -5.73 -2.91 -1.47
N ALA A 95 -6.86 -3.56 -1.17
CA ALA A 95 -8.18 -2.96 -1.33
C ALA A 95 -8.35 -1.73 -0.44
N ILE A 96 -7.92 -1.80 0.83
CA ILE A 96 -7.90 -0.65 1.74
C ILE A 96 -7.03 0.47 1.16
N ALA A 97 -5.82 0.16 0.69
CA ALA A 97 -4.91 1.13 0.08
C ALA A 97 -5.56 1.86 -1.11
N PHE A 98 -6.18 1.11 -2.01
CA PHE A 98 -6.68 1.63 -3.28
C PHE A 98 -8.01 2.38 -3.13
N PHE A 99 -8.97 1.80 -2.40
CA PHE A 99 -10.33 2.32 -2.30
C PHE A 99 -10.55 3.28 -1.13
N ILE A 100 -9.79 3.15 -0.04
CA ILE A 100 -9.98 3.97 1.17
C ILE A 100 -8.86 4.98 1.32
N GLN A 101 -7.61 4.51 1.32
CA GLN A 101 -6.47 5.37 1.65
C GLN A 101 -6.22 6.43 0.57
N ARG A 102 -6.12 6.00 -0.69
CA ARG A 102 -5.76 6.91 -1.81
C ARG A 102 -6.78 8.02 -2.03
N PRO A 103 -8.10 7.76 -2.12
CA PRO A 103 -9.08 8.84 -2.32
C PRO A 103 -9.08 9.83 -1.16
N ASN A 104 -8.97 9.35 0.07
CA ASN A 104 -8.95 10.20 1.25
C ASN A 104 -7.66 11.02 1.36
N LEU A 105 -6.50 10.46 1.01
CA LEU A 105 -5.24 11.20 0.97
C LEU A 105 -5.24 12.28 -0.12
N ARG A 106 -5.80 12.01 -1.30
CA ARG A 106 -5.98 13.03 -2.35
C ARG A 106 -6.85 14.18 -1.85
N ARG A 107 -7.95 13.87 -1.15
CA ARG A 107 -8.82 14.89 -0.54
C ARG A 107 -8.09 15.70 0.53
N LEU A 108 -7.24 15.07 1.35
CA LEU A 108 -6.45 15.76 2.39
C LEU A 108 -5.37 16.69 1.82
N VAL A 109 -4.72 16.31 0.72
CA VAL A 109 -3.71 17.13 0.05
C VAL A 109 -4.34 18.33 -0.68
N GLY A 110 -5.58 18.20 -1.13
CA GLY A 110 -6.31 19.28 -1.82
C GLY A 110 -6.88 20.37 -0.93
N ILE A 111 -6.89 20.20 0.40
CA ILE A 111 -7.40 21.20 1.34
C ILE A 111 -6.30 22.24 1.62
N ARG A 112 -6.54 23.50 1.27
CA ARG A 112 -5.64 24.63 1.58
C ARG A 112 -5.74 25.01 3.06
N ALA A 113 -4.60 25.27 3.69
CA ALA A 113 -4.43 25.43 5.15
C ALA A 113 -5.10 26.66 5.81
N ALA A 114 -5.93 27.42 5.09
CA ALA A 114 -6.38 28.74 5.55
C ALA A 114 -7.84 28.83 6.03
N ALA A 115 -8.71 27.84 5.75
CA ALA A 115 -10.16 27.99 6.00
C ALA A 115 -10.78 26.99 7.00
N ASP A 116 -10.18 25.82 7.24
CA ASP A 116 -10.87 24.73 7.96
C ASP A 116 -9.91 23.73 8.65
N ASP A 117 -9.09 24.27 9.55
CA ASP A 117 -7.96 23.57 10.18
C ASP A 117 -8.38 22.40 11.10
N GLN A 118 -9.54 22.51 11.75
CA GLN A 118 -10.08 21.44 12.60
C GLN A 118 -10.54 20.24 11.78
N THR A 119 -11.24 20.46 10.65
CA THR A 119 -11.70 19.36 9.79
C THR A 119 -10.54 18.65 9.11
N TRP A 120 -9.46 19.38 8.81
CA TRP A 120 -8.21 18.77 8.35
C TRP A 120 -7.58 17.87 9.42
N LEU A 121 -7.46 18.34 10.66
CA LEU A 121 -6.88 17.57 11.76
C LEU A 121 -7.64 16.26 12.04
N GLU A 122 -8.98 16.30 12.05
CA GLU A 122 -9.80 15.11 12.25
C GLU A 122 -9.62 14.08 11.12
N ARG A 123 -9.63 14.55 9.86
CA ARG A 123 -9.42 13.68 8.68
C ARG A 123 -8.01 13.09 8.67
N ALA A 124 -7.00 13.89 9.02
CA ALA A 124 -5.62 13.43 9.13
C ALA A 124 -5.46 12.38 10.24
N LYS A 125 -6.15 12.54 11.38
CA LYS A 125 -6.16 11.54 12.47
C LYS A 125 -6.77 10.22 12.00
N ARG A 126 -7.92 10.27 11.32
CA ARG A 126 -8.56 9.07 10.73
C ARG A 126 -7.62 8.35 9.76
N GLN A 127 -6.93 9.07 8.87
CA GLN A 127 -5.98 8.45 7.93
C GLN A 127 -4.80 7.76 8.62
N ARG A 128 -4.32 8.28 9.76
CA ARG A 128 -3.24 7.61 10.52
C ARG A 128 -3.71 6.28 11.09
N TYR A 129 -4.94 6.18 11.58
CA TYR A 129 -5.48 4.89 12.04
C TYR A 129 -5.57 3.86 10.93
N VAL A 130 -6.00 4.26 9.73
CA VAL A 130 -5.98 3.36 8.56
C VAL A 130 -4.55 2.95 8.23
N SER A 131 -3.59 3.86 8.33
CA SER A 131 -2.16 3.56 8.12
C SER A 131 -1.59 2.59 9.15
N TYR A 132 -1.99 2.71 10.43
CA TYR A 132 -1.60 1.77 11.48
C TYR A 132 -2.17 0.38 11.22
N LEU A 133 -3.44 0.30 10.81
CA LEU A 133 -4.06 -0.96 10.43
C LEU A 133 -3.29 -1.60 9.27
N MET A 134 -3.05 -0.84 8.19
CA MET A 134 -2.30 -1.33 7.04
C MET A 134 -0.89 -1.79 7.41
N ALA A 135 -0.17 -1.02 8.22
CA ALA A 135 1.16 -1.39 8.69
C ALA A 135 1.13 -2.66 9.54
N GLY A 136 0.13 -2.81 10.40
CA GLY A 136 -0.13 -4.03 11.16
C GLY A 136 -0.35 -5.24 10.26
N LEU A 137 -1.21 -5.12 9.24
CA LEU A 137 -1.47 -6.18 8.26
C LEU A 137 -0.20 -6.57 7.48
N VAL A 138 0.61 -5.59 7.06
CA VAL A 138 1.92 -5.85 6.43
C VAL A 138 2.86 -6.58 7.38
N GLY A 139 2.91 -6.17 8.65
CA GLY A 139 3.68 -6.85 9.69
C GLY A 139 3.23 -8.30 9.90
N THR A 140 1.93 -8.55 9.92
CA THR A 140 1.36 -9.90 10.01
C THR A 140 1.74 -10.76 8.80
N ILE A 141 1.69 -10.20 7.58
CA ILE A 141 2.17 -10.90 6.38
C ILE A 141 3.65 -11.27 6.53
N GLY A 142 4.49 -10.31 6.94
CA GLY A 142 5.92 -10.54 7.16
C GLY A 142 6.18 -11.64 8.20
N PHE A 143 5.41 -11.64 9.29
CA PHE A 143 5.45 -12.68 10.29
C PHE A 143 5.06 -14.05 9.71
N LEU A 144 3.93 -14.15 8.99
CA LEU A 144 3.49 -15.40 8.36
C LEU A 144 4.52 -15.96 7.37
N MET A 145 5.18 -15.09 6.60
CA MET A 145 6.23 -15.48 5.66
C MET A 145 7.50 -15.96 6.35
N SER A 146 7.80 -15.43 7.54
CA SER A 146 8.98 -15.79 8.32
C SER A 146 8.77 -17.04 9.16
N SER A 147 7.64 -17.17 9.83
CA SER A 147 7.37 -18.28 10.76
C SER A 147 6.77 -19.50 10.06
N LYS A 148 6.13 -19.32 8.89
CA LYS A 148 5.49 -20.38 8.08
C LYS A 148 4.75 -21.40 8.97
N PRO A 149 3.81 -20.94 9.81
CA PRO A 149 3.19 -21.79 10.80
C PRO A 149 2.44 -22.94 10.11
N VAL A 150 2.54 -24.14 10.69
CA VAL A 150 1.68 -25.26 10.31
C VAL A 150 0.29 -24.95 10.84
N LEU A 151 -0.57 -24.53 9.93
CA LEU A 151 -1.97 -24.24 10.21
C LEU A 151 -2.72 -25.51 9.78
N TRP A 152 -2.96 -26.38 10.76
CA TRP A 152 -3.71 -27.66 10.69
C TRP A 152 -3.26 -28.70 9.66
#